data_AF-A0A3P7SDI7-F1
#
_entry.id   AF-A0A3P7SDI7-F1
#
_cell.length_a   1.000
_cell.length_b   1.000
_cell.length_c   1.000
_cell.angle_alpha   90.00
_cell.angle_beta   90.00
_cell.angle_gamma   90.00
#
_symmetry.space_group_name_H-M   'P 1'
#
loop_
_entity.id
_entity.type
_entity.pdbx_description
1 polymer ?
#
loop_
_entity_poly.entity_id
_entity_poly.type
_entity_poly.pdbx_seq_one_letter_code
_entity_poly.pdbx_strand_id
1 'polypeptide(L)'
;MKPKYDDDIVDRCNYLLTNMMILICAITVAAKHWEQYIENFCFIENTYFVPFADDIPMLVSPNSSLIGEMYNATERNQHKIQYYQWIPFILILQALLFLLPRTIWTMFNWRTGAHVFPVSCNLGLEDRLNIQTIVDASSEKFLNFLVPLRQAYVTTLYLFCKCLNVLNIITQLYLLNCFLGMQYHFWGFGILNDLINGREWSVSGNFPRVTFC
;
A
#
# COMPACT_ATOMS: atom_id res chain seq x y z
N MET A 1 5.42 -14.42 10.31
CA MET A 1 4.01 -14.90 10.22
C MET A 1 3.99 -16.21 9.45
N LYS A 2 3.45 -17.30 10.01
CA LYS A 2 3.35 -18.60 9.29
C LYS A 2 2.13 -18.60 8.35
N PRO A 3 2.23 -19.13 7.12
CA PRO A 3 1.09 -19.27 6.21
C PRO A 3 0.09 -20.30 6.76
N LYS A 4 -1.21 -20.01 6.71
CA LYS A 4 -2.26 -20.98 7.03
C LYS A 4 -2.75 -21.66 5.76
N TYR A 5 -3.27 -22.88 5.93
CA TYR A 5 -3.79 -23.70 4.82
C TYR A 5 -4.91 -22.99 4.06
N ASP A 6 -5.74 -22.21 4.76
CA ASP A 6 -6.90 -21.50 4.19
C ASP A 6 -6.54 -20.23 3.40
N ASP A 7 -5.26 -19.83 3.40
CA ASP A 7 -4.81 -18.60 2.73
C ASP A 7 -4.51 -18.88 1.25
N ASP A 8 -5.19 -18.20 0.32
CA ASP A 8 -4.87 -18.26 -1.10
C ASP A 8 -3.48 -17.70 -1.41
N ILE A 9 -2.88 -18.15 -2.51
CA ILE A 9 -1.59 -17.67 -2.99
C ILE A 9 -1.58 -16.13 -3.13
N VAL A 10 -2.67 -15.56 -3.65
CA VAL A 10 -2.81 -14.10 -3.82
C VAL A 10 -2.77 -13.36 -2.49
N ASP A 11 -3.42 -13.89 -1.45
CA ASP A 11 -3.40 -13.27 -0.12
C ASP A 11 -2.01 -13.38 0.49
N ARG A 12 -1.36 -14.55 0.35
CA ARG A 12 0.02 -14.79 0.78
C ARG A 12 0.99 -13.81 0.13
N CYS A 13 0.89 -13.60 -1.17
CA CYS A 13 1.67 -12.60 -1.88
C CYS A 13 1.39 -11.19 -1.34
N ASN A 14 0.12 -10.83 -1.15
CA ASN A 14 -0.23 -9.48 -0.73
C ASN A 14 0.27 -9.12 0.68
N TYR A 15 0.08 -9.97 1.69
CA TYR A 15 0.51 -9.63 3.05
C TYR A 15 1.98 -9.96 3.33
N LEU A 16 2.60 -10.89 2.59
CA LEU A 16 3.97 -11.34 2.84
C LEU A 16 4.94 -10.66 1.87
N LEU A 17 4.72 -10.76 0.56
CA LEU A 17 5.62 -10.22 -0.43
C LEU A 17 5.53 -8.69 -0.45
N THR A 18 4.33 -8.11 -0.56
CA THR A 18 4.17 -6.66 -0.64
C THR A 18 4.69 -5.96 0.63
N ASN A 19 4.36 -6.46 1.82
CA ASN A 19 4.88 -5.89 3.08
C ASN A 19 6.39 -6.00 3.21
N MET A 20 6.99 -7.14 2.84
CA MET A 20 8.45 -7.29 2.88
C MET A 20 9.13 -6.37 1.88
N MET A 21 8.58 -6.25 0.66
CA MET A 21 9.10 -5.33 -0.36
C MET A 21 9.01 -3.87 0.10
N ILE A 22 7.88 -3.44 0.64
CA ILE A 22 7.69 -2.07 1.14
C ILE A 22 8.63 -1.78 2.32
N LEU A 23 8.80 -2.71 3.26
CA LEU A 23 9.70 -2.55 4.40
C LEU A 23 11.16 -2.45 3.93
N ILE A 24 11.58 -3.29 2.99
CA ILE A 24 12.93 -3.25 2.41
C ILE A 24 13.14 -1.90 1.71
N CYS A 25 12.20 -1.46 0.87
CA CYS A 25 12.27 -0.16 0.21
C CYS A 25 12.38 0.99 1.23
N ALA A 26 11.57 1.00 2.28
CA ALA A 26 11.63 2.00 3.33
C ALA A 26 13.01 2.03 4.03
N ILE A 27 13.55 0.86 4.37
CA ILE A 27 14.89 0.76 4.98
C ILE A 27 15.98 1.25 4.03
N THR A 28 15.93 0.86 2.74
CA THR A 28 16.93 1.29 1.75
C THR A 28 16.92 2.79 1.51
N VAL A 29 15.73 3.42 1.50
CA VAL A 29 15.61 4.88 1.33
C VAL A 29 16.10 5.61 2.59
N ALA A 30 15.83 5.06 3.78
CA ALA A 30 16.29 5.63 5.05
C ALA A 30 17.82 5.46 5.26
N ALA A 31 18.42 4.45 4.65
CA ALA A 31 19.86 4.17 4.73
C ALA A 31 20.68 5.12 3.84
N LYS A 32 20.76 6.40 4.22
CA LYS A 32 21.74 7.34 3.66
C LYS A 32 22.68 7.87 4.74
N HIS A 33 23.96 8.03 4.36
CA HIS A 33 25.05 8.62 5.14
C HIS A 33 25.36 9.99 4.52
N TRP A 34 25.44 11.07 5.30
CA TRP A 34 25.42 12.45 4.77
C TRP A 34 26.45 13.41 5.39
N GLU A 35 26.90 14.38 4.59
CA GLU A 35 27.64 15.58 4.99
C GLU A 35 26.66 16.62 5.58
N GLN A 36 27.07 17.38 6.59
CA GLN A 36 26.15 17.62 7.72
C GLN A 36 25.40 18.95 7.79
N TYR A 37 25.63 19.95 6.93
CA TYR A 37 24.95 21.26 7.11
C TYR A 37 24.20 21.76 5.88
N ILE A 38 24.89 21.97 4.75
CA ILE A 38 24.27 22.55 3.54
C ILE A 38 23.21 21.59 2.99
N GLU A 39 23.50 20.29 2.96
CA GLU A 39 22.54 19.26 2.56
C GLU A 39 21.34 19.20 3.51
N ASN A 40 21.55 19.34 4.82
CA ASN A 40 20.46 19.34 5.80
C ASN A 40 19.56 20.58 5.68
N PHE A 41 20.14 21.75 5.43
CA PHE A 41 19.38 22.97 5.19
C PHE A 41 18.50 22.82 3.95
N CYS A 42 19.07 22.36 2.84
CA CYS A 42 18.35 22.14 1.59
C CYS A 42 17.45 20.90 1.57
N PHE A 43 17.60 20.00 2.53
CA PHE A 43 16.68 18.90 2.73
C PHE A 43 15.49 19.31 3.57
N ILE A 44 15.66 20.19 4.57
CA ILE A 44 14.57 20.71 5.39
C ILE A 44 13.78 21.75 4.61
N GLU A 45 14.47 22.65 3.91
CA GLU A 45 13.86 23.58 2.97
C GLU A 45 13.46 22.83 1.70
N ASN A 46 12.23 23.01 1.22
CA ASN A 46 11.77 22.29 0.03
C ASN A 46 12.57 22.67 -1.22
N THR A 47 12.97 21.69 -2.03
CA THR A 47 13.63 21.93 -3.32
C THR A 47 12.61 22.11 -4.45
N TYR A 48 13.03 22.64 -5.59
CA TYR A 48 12.19 22.76 -6.78
C TYR A 48 12.95 22.35 -8.05
N PHE A 49 12.21 21.96 -9.08
CA PHE A 49 12.77 21.57 -10.38
C PHE A 49 12.59 22.66 -11.42
N VAL A 50 13.61 22.83 -12.27
CA VAL A 50 13.60 23.72 -13.43
C VAL A 50 14.10 22.91 -14.63
N PRO A 51 13.33 22.83 -15.73
CA PRO A 51 13.78 22.18 -16.96
C PRO A 51 15.05 22.84 -17.51
N PHE A 52 16.00 22.04 -18.02
CA PHE A 52 17.26 22.59 -18.59
C PHE A 52 17.06 23.36 -19.90
N ALA A 53 15.90 23.23 -20.54
CA ALA A 53 15.56 23.96 -21.74
C ALA A 53 15.15 25.42 -21.45
N ASP A 54 14.78 25.71 -20.20
CA ASP A 54 14.37 27.04 -19.77
C ASP A 54 15.57 27.73 -19.11
N ASP A 55 15.88 28.95 -19.57
CA ASP A 55 16.88 29.78 -18.90
C ASP A 55 16.41 30.10 -17.49
N ILE A 56 17.29 29.91 -16.49
CA ILE A 56 17.01 30.41 -15.14
C ILE A 56 16.82 31.92 -15.28
N PRO A 57 15.65 32.47 -14.96
CA PRO A 57 15.39 33.89 -15.14
C PRO A 57 16.31 34.64 -14.19
N MET A 58 17.41 35.15 -14.76
CA MET A 58 18.29 36.06 -14.07
C MET A 58 17.48 37.32 -13.77
N LEU A 59 17.56 37.79 -12.53
CA LEU A 59 16.88 38.99 -12.04
C LEU A 59 17.42 40.30 -12.67
N VAL A 60 17.88 40.28 -13.91
CA VAL A 60 18.47 41.45 -14.58
C VAL A 60 17.89 41.61 -15.98
N SER A 61 16.77 42.32 -16.05
CA SER A 61 16.41 43.09 -17.25
C SER A 61 17.23 44.38 -17.25
N PRO A 62 18.09 44.68 -18.25
CA PRO A 62 18.95 45.86 -18.22
C PRO A 62 18.21 47.18 -18.52
N ASN A 63 16.90 47.18 -18.77
CA ASN A 63 16.23 48.34 -19.37
C ASN A 63 14.75 48.57 -19.00
N SER A 64 14.19 47.89 -17.99
CA SER A 64 12.80 48.15 -17.56
C SER A 64 12.72 48.70 -16.13
N SER A 65 12.57 50.02 -16.01
CA SER A 65 12.32 50.75 -14.76
C SER A 65 10.85 50.74 -14.31
N LEU A 66 10.02 49.89 -14.92
CA LEU A 66 8.64 49.65 -14.50
C LEU A 66 8.42 48.15 -14.46
N ILE A 67 7.94 47.73 -13.30
CA ILE A 67 7.47 46.39 -12.97
C ILE A 67 8.56 45.32 -13.17
N GLY A 68 9.39 45.16 -12.13
CA GLY A 68 9.70 43.80 -11.70
C GLY A 68 8.40 43.17 -11.26
N GLU A 69 7.55 42.78 -12.23
CA GLU A 69 6.39 41.95 -11.97
C GLU A 69 6.92 40.77 -11.22
N MET A 70 6.68 40.78 -9.91
CA MET A 70 6.24 39.65 -9.14
C MET A 70 6.60 38.35 -9.86
N TYR A 71 7.89 38.03 -9.88
CA TYR A 71 8.35 36.77 -10.40
C TYR A 71 7.65 35.74 -9.52
N ASN A 72 6.64 35.08 -10.08
CA ASN A 72 5.56 34.43 -9.35
C ASN A 72 6.15 33.48 -8.30
N ALA A 73 6.28 33.95 -7.05
CA ALA A 73 6.63 33.08 -5.93
C ALA A 73 5.64 31.90 -5.86
N THR A 74 4.41 32.12 -6.32
CA THR A 74 3.36 31.15 -6.62
C THR A 74 3.79 30.01 -7.55
N GLU A 75 4.49 30.28 -8.66
CA GLU A 75 4.88 29.26 -9.65
C GLU A 75 6.08 28.43 -9.17
N ARG A 76 7.04 29.07 -8.47
CA ARG A 76 8.10 28.35 -7.74
C ARG A 76 7.50 27.47 -6.65
N ASN A 77 6.52 27.97 -5.89
CA ASN A 77 5.85 27.21 -4.84
C ASN A 77 5.05 26.01 -5.38
N GLN A 78 4.52 26.12 -6.60
CA GLN A 78 3.79 25.02 -7.25
C GLN A 78 4.71 23.87 -7.69
N HIS A 79 5.99 24.14 -7.99
CA HIS A 79 6.97 23.14 -8.39
C HIS A 79 7.87 22.65 -7.24
N LYS A 80 7.46 22.89 -5.99
CA LYS A 80 8.20 22.39 -4.81
C LYS A 80 8.04 20.88 -4.65
N ILE A 81 9.17 20.22 -4.44
CA ILE A 81 9.30 18.78 -4.33
C ILE A 81 9.44 18.41 -2.86
N GLN A 82 8.30 18.13 -2.23
CA GLN A 82 8.24 17.71 -0.82
C GLN A 82 8.16 16.19 -0.65
N TYR A 83 7.74 15.45 -1.69
CA TYR A 83 7.42 14.04 -1.54
C TYR A 83 8.62 13.17 -1.11
N TYR A 84 9.86 13.49 -1.51
CA TYR A 84 11.05 12.73 -1.11
C TYR A 84 11.26 12.65 0.41
N GLN A 85 10.91 13.71 1.14
CA GLN A 85 11.03 13.75 2.61
C GLN A 85 10.06 12.77 3.28
N TRP A 86 8.87 12.59 2.70
CA TRP A 86 7.76 11.86 3.30
C TRP A 86 7.62 10.41 2.84
N ILE A 87 8.37 9.98 1.80
CA ILE A 87 8.33 8.62 1.25
C ILE A 87 8.43 7.55 2.35
N PRO A 88 9.42 7.58 3.28
CA PRO A 88 9.57 6.50 4.26
C PRO A 88 8.34 6.35 5.16
N PHE A 89 7.71 7.46 5.57
CA PHE A 89 6.53 7.44 6.44
C PHE A 89 5.30 6.94 5.70
N ILE A 90 5.11 7.37 4.45
CA ILE A 90 4.02 6.88 3.61
C ILE A 90 4.17 5.39 3.35
N LEU A 91 5.37 4.90 3.01
CA LEU A 91 5.62 3.47 2.81
C LEU A 91 5.29 2.64 4.06
N ILE A 92 5.67 3.12 5.26
CA ILE A 92 5.30 2.46 6.52
C ILE A 92 3.77 2.43 6.69
N LEU A 93 3.08 3.54 6.43
CA LEU A 93 1.62 3.60 6.47
C LEU A 93 0.98 2.62 5.48
N GLN A 94 1.48 2.54 4.25
CA GLN A 94 0.98 1.61 3.23
C GLN A 94 1.16 0.15 3.68
N ALA A 95 2.31 -0.19 4.29
CA ALA A 95 2.53 -1.53 4.85
C ALA A 95 1.54 -1.85 6.00
N LEU A 96 1.25 -0.89 6.86
CA LEU A 96 0.25 -1.06 7.93
C LEU A 96 -1.16 -1.26 7.37
N LEU A 97 -1.53 -0.52 6.33
CA LEU A 97 -2.84 -0.66 5.69
C LEU A 97 -2.97 -2.02 4.97
N PHE A 98 -1.90 -2.57 4.41
CA PHE A 98 -1.89 -3.94 3.86
C PHE A 98 -2.12 -5.03 4.91
N LEU A 99 -1.96 -4.73 6.20
CA LEU A 99 -2.25 -5.66 7.29
C LEU A 99 -3.74 -5.70 7.67
N LEU A 100 -4.52 -4.67 7.34
CA LEU A 100 -5.92 -4.52 7.77
C LEU A 100 -6.85 -5.68 7.36
N PRO A 101 -6.86 -6.15 6.10
CA PRO A 101 -7.80 -7.21 5.71
C PRO A 101 -7.54 -8.52 6.47
N ARG A 102 -6.27 -8.80 6.80
CA ARG A 102 -5.88 -9.98 7.56
C ARG A 102 -6.26 -9.89 9.04
N THR A 103 -6.09 -8.72 9.65
CA THR A 103 -6.50 -8.52 11.05
C THR A 103 -8.01 -8.64 11.16
N ILE A 104 -8.76 -8.08 10.20
CA ILE A 104 -10.21 -8.26 10.10
C ILE A 104 -10.56 -9.76 9.99
N TRP A 105 -10.00 -10.49 9.03
CA TRP A 105 -10.24 -11.93 8.90
C TRP A 105 -9.97 -12.69 10.20
N THR A 106 -8.87 -12.40 10.87
CA THR A 106 -8.48 -13.08 12.12
C THR A 106 -9.39 -12.71 13.30
N MET A 107 -9.82 -11.46 13.40
CA MET A 107 -10.72 -11.00 14.46
C MET A 107 -12.12 -11.60 14.32
N PHE A 108 -12.62 -11.73 13.09
CA PHE A 108 -13.94 -12.27 12.82
C PHE A 108 -13.96 -13.82 12.78
N ASN A 109 -12.92 -14.48 12.24
CA ASN A 109 -12.85 -15.94 12.22
C ASN A 109 -12.61 -16.57 13.61
N TRP A 110 -12.02 -15.81 14.55
CA TRP A 110 -11.79 -16.26 15.92
C TRP A 110 -13.12 -16.57 16.62
N ARG A 111 -14.15 -15.75 16.38
CA ARG A 111 -15.50 -15.98 16.92
C ARG A 111 -16.17 -17.23 16.36
N THR A 112 -15.72 -17.72 15.21
CA THR A 112 -16.34 -18.87 14.53
C THR A 112 -15.81 -20.22 15.01
N GLY A 113 -14.79 -20.25 15.88
CA GLY A 113 -14.28 -21.48 16.53
C GLY A 113 -13.74 -22.55 15.55
N ALA A 114 -13.55 -22.20 14.28
CA ALA A 114 -13.23 -23.17 13.21
C ALA A 114 -11.83 -23.78 13.32
N HIS A 115 -10.98 -23.27 14.21
CA HIS A 115 -9.61 -23.75 14.42
C HIS A 115 -9.49 -24.93 15.41
N VAL A 116 -10.60 -25.42 15.97
CA VAL A 116 -10.62 -26.59 16.90
C VAL A 116 -11.05 -27.89 16.20
N PHE A 117 -11.45 -27.85 14.92
CA PHE A 117 -11.92 -29.03 14.19
C PHE A 117 -11.08 -29.49 12.98
N PRO A 118 -9.76 -29.24 12.86
CA PRO A 118 -8.99 -30.01 11.91
C PRO A 118 -8.74 -31.40 12.54
N VAL A 119 -9.49 -32.40 12.09
CA VAL A 119 -9.01 -33.79 12.04
C VAL A 119 -8.87 -34.52 13.39
N SER A 120 -9.84 -34.41 14.31
CA SER A 120 -10.15 -35.53 15.24
C SER A 120 -11.07 -36.57 14.59
N CYS A 121 -11.55 -36.30 13.37
CA CYS A 121 -12.24 -37.27 12.53
C CYS A 121 -11.32 -37.74 11.41
N ASN A 122 -10.23 -38.41 11.79
CA ASN A 122 -9.65 -39.48 10.98
C ASN A 122 -8.98 -40.48 11.93
N LEU A 123 -9.71 -41.56 12.21
CA LEU A 123 -9.21 -42.89 12.51
C LEU A 123 -8.45 -43.10 13.84
N GLY A 124 -9.24 -43.44 14.85
CA GLY A 124 -8.86 -44.30 15.97
C GLY A 124 -10.11 -45.03 16.46
N LEU A 125 -10.41 -46.19 15.84
CA LEU A 125 -11.20 -47.28 16.43
C LEU A 125 -10.71 -47.50 17.87
N GLU A 126 -11.48 -47.84 18.89
CA GLU A 126 -12.69 -48.63 19.05
C GLU A 126 -13.08 -48.34 20.52
N ASP A 127 -14.32 -47.98 20.84
CA ASP A 127 -15.05 -48.71 21.88
C ASP A 127 -16.51 -48.27 21.87
N ARG A 128 -17.35 -49.20 21.46
CA ARG A 128 -18.81 -49.10 21.57
C ARG A 128 -19.22 -49.39 23.00
N LEU A 129 -19.90 -48.47 23.66
CA LEU A 129 -20.85 -48.80 24.73
C LEU A 129 -22.05 -47.83 24.74
N ASN A 130 -23.02 -48.18 23.90
CA ASN A 130 -24.43 -48.36 24.27
C ASN A 130 -25.23 -47.21 24.94
N ILE A 131 -24.86 -45.93 24.77
CA ILE A 131 -25.68 -44.76 25.17
C ILE A 131 -26.18 -43.93 23.95
N GLN A 132 -25.83 -44.35 22.74
CA GLN A 132 -25.71 -43.44 21.59
C GLN A 132 -26.96 -43.32 20.69
N THR A 133 -28.03 -44.09 20.86
CA THR A 133 -29.08 -44.17 19.83
C THR A 133 -30.26 -43.18 19.99
N ILE A 134 -30.49 -42.61 21.18
CA ILE A 134 -31.65 -41.72 21.43
C ILE A 134 -31.26 -40.23 21.37
N VAL A 135 -30.02 -39.88 21.73
CA VAL A 135 -29.52 -38.50 21.70
C VAL A 135 -29.04 -38.08 20.29
N ASP A 136 -28.61 -39.05 19.47
CA ASP A 136 -27.96 -38.77 18.20
C ASP A 136 -28.91 -38.39 17.06
N ALA A 137 -30.12 -38.95 17.01
CA ALA A 137 -31.07 -38.65 15.95
C ALA A 137 -31.63 -37.21 16.03
N SER A 138 -31.68 -36.63 17.24
CA SER A 138 -32.09 -35.24 17.47
C SER A 138 -30.94 -34.26 17.21
N SER A 139 -29.72 -34.66 17.58
CA SER A 139 -28.49 -33.89 17.35
C SER A 139 -28.09 -33.86 15.88
N GLU A 140 -28.22 -34.95 15.13
CA GLU A 140 -27.92 -35.00 13.68
C GLU A 140 -28.77 -34.02 12.87
N LYS A 141 -30.08 -33.94 13.14
CA LYS A 141 -30.97 -33.01 12.44
C LYS A 141 -30.66 -31.56 12.78
N PHE A 142 -30.35 -31.28 14.04
CA PHE A 142 -30.00 -29.94 14.50
C PHE A 142 -28.62 -29.50 13.97
N LEU A 143 -27.63 -30.40 13.96
CA LEU A 143 -26.31 -30.16 13.38
C LEU A 143 -26.40 -30.00 11.86
N ASN A 144 -27.13 -30.83 11.14
CA ASN A 144 -27.38 -30.69 9.70
C ASN A 144 -28.12 -29.38 9.36
N PHE A 145 -28.88 -28.82 10.29
CA PHE A 145 -29.53 -27.52 10.14
C PHE A 145 -28.60 -26.33 10.43
N LEU A 146 -27.71 -26.44 11.43
CA LEU A 146 -26.78 -25.36 11.80
C LEU A 146 -25.52 -25.30 10.94
N VAL A 147 -25.04 -26.43 10.40
CA VAL A 147 -23.88 -26.53 9.51
C VAL A 147 -23.98 -25.61 8.28
N PRO A 148 -25.09 -25.57 7.50
CA PRO A 148 -25.20 -24.70 6.34
C PRO A 148 -25.23 -23.21 6.72
N LEU A 149 -25.81 -22.83 7.85
CA LEU A 149 -25.81 -21.45 8.34
C LEU A 149 -24.38 -20.99 8.71
N ARG A 150 -23.60 -21.87 9.36
CA ARG A 150 -22.20 -21.60 9.68
C ARG A 150 -21.32 -21.53 8.43
N GLN A 151 -21.55 -22.40 7.44
CA GLN A 151 -20.84 -22.39 6.16
C GLN A 151 -21.16 -21.14 5.33
N ALA A 152 -22.44 -20.73 5.26
CA ALA A 152 -22.87 -19.49 4.61
C ALA A 152 -22.24 -18.25 5.25
N TYR A 153 -22.12 -18.23 6.59
CA TYR A 153 -21.45 -17.15 7.31
C TYR A 153 -19.96 -17.04 6.96
N VAL A 154 -19.23 -18.16 7.00
CA VAL A 154 -17.77 -18.18 6.69
C VAL A 154 -17.52 -17.79 5.23
N THR A 155 -18.31 -18.30 4.29
CA THR A 155 -18.18 -17.97 2.87
C THR A 155 -18.49 -16.49 2.59
N THR A 156 -19.54 -15.94 3.22
CA THR A 156 -19.85 -14.50 3.12
C THR A 156 -18.74 -13.63 3.70
N LEU A 157 -18.20 -14.02 4.87
CA LEU A 157 -17.08 -13.31 5.51
C LEU A 157 -15.81 -13.35 4.64
N TYR A 158 -15.52 -14.49 4.01
CA TYR A 158 -14.38 -14.64 3.10
C TYR A 158 -14.53 -13.74 1.87
N LEU A 159 -15.69 -13.75 1.21
CA LEU A 159 -15.97 -12.85 0.07
C LEU A 159 -15.86 -11.38 0.46
N PHE A 160 -16.34 -11.01 1.65
CA PHE A 160 -16.20 -9.66 2.19
C PHE A 160 -14.73 -9.27 2.40
N CYS A 161 -13.91 -10.16 2.97
CA CYS A 161 -12.47 -9.92 3.13
C CYS A 161 -11.75 -9.78 1.79
N LYS A 162 -12.16 -10.55 0.76
CA LYS A 162 -11.64 -10.38 -0.61
C LYS A 162 -12.00 -9.03 -1.20
N CYS A 163 -13.23 -8.56 -1.00
CA CYS A 163 -13.63 -7.21 -1.44
C CYS A 163 -12.80 -6.13 -0.73
N LEU A 164 -12.57 -6.28 0.57
CA LEU A 164 -11.68 -5.38 1.34
C LEU A 164 -10.24 -5.41 0.82
N ASN A 165 -9.71 -6.57 0.43
CA ASN A 165 -8.39 -6.67 -0.19
C ASN A 165 -8.29 -5.86 -1.48
N VAL A 166 -9.29 -5.99 -2.37
CA VAL A 166 -9.33 -5.23 -3.63
C VAL A 166 -9.46 -3.73 -3.37
N LEU A 167 -10.35 -3.32 -2.47
CA LEU A 167 -10.51 -1.92 -2.08
C LEU A 167 -9.22 -1.36 -1.46
N ASN A 168 -8.50 -2.17 -0.68
CA ASN A 168 -7.23 -1.76 -0.11
C ASN A 168 -6.20 -1.48 -1.21
N ILE A 169 -6.06 -2.38 -2.20
CA ILE A 169 -5.14 -2.19 -3.33
C ILE A 169 -5.47 -0.89 -4.09
N ILE A 170 -6.75 -0.65 -4.39
CA ILE A 170 -7.19 0.58 -5.05
C ILE A 170 -6.85 1.81 -4.19
N THR A 171 -7.10 1.75 -2.88
CA THR A 171 -6.78 2.83 -1.94
C THR A 171 -5.28 3.10 -1.88
N GLN A 172 -4.43 2.07 -1.85
CA GLN A 172 -2.98 2.24 -1.85
C GLN A 172 -2.48 2.92 -3.13
N LEU A 173 -3.02 2.52 -4.28
CA LEU A 173 -2.67 3.11 -5.57
C LEU A 173 -3.11 4.58 -5.64
N TYR A 174 -4.32 4.88 -5.15
CA TYR A 174 -4.83 6.25 -5.08
C TYR A 174 -4.01 7.13 -4.13
N LEU A 175 -3.67 6.61 -2.94
CA LEU A 175 -2.84 7.32 -1.96
C LEU A 175 -1.47 7.69 -2.55
N LEU A 176 -0.83 6.74 -3.25
CA LEU A 176 0.44 6.99 -3.92
C LEU A 176 0.31 8.04 -5.03
N ASN A 177 -0.76 7.99 -5.82
CA ASN A 177 -1.01 8.97 -6.87
C ASN A 177 -1.22 10.38 -6.31
N CYS A 178 -2.02 10.50 -5.25
CA CYS A 178 -2.26 11.77 -4.57
C CYS A 178 -0.98 12.33 -3.93
N PHE A 179 -0.16 11.45 -3.34
CA PHE A 179 1.08 11.84 -2.67
C PHE A 179 2.15 12.35 -3.65
N LEU A 180 2.27 11.70 -4.82
CA LEU A 180 3.22 12.10 -5.85
C LEU A 180 2.76 13.37 -6.61
N GLY A 181 1.50 13.78 -6.48
CA GLY A 181 0.95 14.97 -7.16
C GLY A 181 0.89 14.85 -8.69
N MET A 182 0.88 13.61 -9.20
CA MET A 182 0.92 13.34 -10.64
C MET A 182 -0.45 13.66 -11.28
N GLN A 183 -0.44 14.22 -12.48
CA GLN A 183 -1.68 14.57 -13.20
C GLN A 183 -2.44 13.35 -13.77
N TYR A 184 -1.84 12.16 -13.75
CA TYR A 184 -2.40 10.96 -14.36
C TYR A 184 -2.92 9.97 -13.29
N HIS A 185 -4.17 9.54 -13.37
CA HIS A 185 -4.72 8.49 -12.49
C HIS A 185 -3.96 7.16 -12.57
N PHE A 186 -3.40 6.85 -13.76
CA PHE A 186 -2.55 5.68 -13.99
C PHE A 186 -1.09 6.10 -14.20
N TRP A 187 -0.53 6.80 -13.20
CA TRP A 187 0.82 7.36 -13.25
C TRP A 187 1.89 6.33 -13.69
N GLY A 188 1.79 5.07 -13.24
CA GLY A 188 2.77 4.03 -13.59
C GLY A 188 2.83 3.71 -15.09
N PHE A 189 1.69 3.64 -15.77
CA PHE A 189 1.67 3.41 -17.22
C PHE A 189 2.14 4.64 -18.00
N GLY A 190 1.75 5.84 -17.54
CA GLY A 190 2.20 7.10 -18.14
C GLY A 190 3.73 7.22 -18.12
N ILE A 191 4.34 6.96 -16.96
CA ILE A 191 5.80 6.99 -16.82
C ILE A 191 6.48 5.89 -17.62
N LEU A 192 5.93 4.66 -17.64
CA LEU A 192 6.50 3.60 -18.46
C LEU A 192 6.48 3.96 -19.94
N ASN A 193 5.39 4.56 -20.41
CA ASN A 193 5.29 5.06 -21.77
C ASN A 193 6.28 6.21 -22.04
N ASP A 194 6.48 7.13 -21.09
CA ASP A 194 7.51 8.17 -21.19
C ASP A 194 8.91 7.57 -21.34
N LEU A 195 9.24 6.57 -20.51
CA LEU A 195 10.53 5.86 -20.56
C LEU A 195 10.74 5.10 -21.87
N ILE A 196 9.71 4.38 -22.36
CA ILE A 196 9.78 3.63 -23.62
C ILE A 196 10.00 4.57 -24.81
N ASN A 197 9.40 5.77 -24.75
CA ASN A 197 9.57 6.80 -25.78
C ASN A 197 10.85 7.64 -25.59
N GLY A 198 11.70 7.31 -24.61
CA GLY A 198 12.96 8.02 -24.35
C GLY A 198 12.79 9.43 -23.76
N ARG A 199 11.62 9.76 -23.20
CA ARG A 199 11.40 11.03 -22.49
C ARG A 199 12.05 10.96 -21.12
N GLU A 200 13.16 11.67 -20.95
CA GLU A 200 13.86 11.73 -19.67
C GLU A 200 13.16 12.65 -18.65
N TRP A 201 13.54 12.50 -17.38
CA TRP A 201 13.12 13.35 -16.25
C TRP A 201 13.40 14.84 -16.48
N SER A 202 14.45 15.18 -17.25
CA SER A 202 14.85 16.55 -17.58
C SER A 202 13.81 17.29 -18.43
N VAL A 203 12.99 16.55 -19.19
CA VAL A 203 11.96 17.09 -20.08
C VAL A 203 10.57 16.88 -19.48
N SER A 204 10.32 15.74 -18.85
CA SER A 204 9.01 15.43 -18.26
C SER A 204 8.77 16.09 -16.90
N GLY A 205 9.83 16.48 -16.19
CA GLY A 205 9.77 16.98 -14.81
C GLY A 205 9.36 15.95 -13.77
N ASN A 206 9.10 14.69 -14.19
CA ASN A 206 8.76 13.60 -13.31
C ASN A 206 10.03 13.03 -12.69
N PHE A 207 10.07 12.96 -11.35
CA PHE A 207 11.19 12.42 -10.56
C PHE A 207 12.57 13.01 -10.94
N PRO A 208 12.77 14.32 -10.76
CA PRO A 208 14.00 14.98 -11.14
C PRO A 208 15.17 14.56 -10.24
N ARG A 209 16.32 14.32 -10.86
CA ARG A 209 17.54 13.89 -10.17
C ARG A 209 18.41 15.04 -9.67
N VAL A 210 18.19 16.23 -10.23
CA VAL A 210 18.84 17.48 -9.84
C VAL A 210 17.74 18.47 -9.53
N THR A 211 17.83 19.10 -8.37
CA THR A 211 16.87 20.08 -7.87
C THR A 211 17.61 21.28 -7.32
N PHE A 212 16.96 22.44 -7.36
CA PHE A 212 17.50 23.66 -6.80
C PHE A 212 16.96 23.89 -5.38
N CYS A 213 17.87 24.35 -4.54
CA CYS A 213 17.72 24.98 -3.25
C CYS A 213 18.64 26.21 -3.34
#